data_AF-A0A524K377-F1
#
_entry.id   AF-A0A524K377-F1
#
_cell.length_a   1.000
_cell.length_b   1.000
_cell.length_c   1.000
_cell.angle_alpha   90.00
_cell.angle_beta   90.00
_cell.angle_gamma   90.00
#
_symmetry.space_group_name_H-M   'P 1'
#
loop_
_entity.id
_entity.type
_entity.pdbx_description
1 polymer ?
#
loop_
_entity_poly.entity_id
_entity_poly.type
_entity_poly.pdbx_seq_one_letter_code
_entity_poly.pdbx_strand_id
1 'polypeptide(L)'
;FERLANLATKAGIEGDKFRIHAPLVKLSKADIIRTGVELGVDYAMTISCYQPDIAGSACGLCDSCRLRRAGFETAGVPDPTRYVSR
;
A
#
# COMPACT_ATOMS: atom_id res chain seq x y z
N PHE A 1 15.56 5.60 -11.20
CA PHE A 1 15.76 4.16 -11.50
C PHE A 1 15.42 3.84 -12.96
N GLU A 2 14.28 4.28 -13.51
CA GLU A 2 13.92 4.02 -14.92
C GLU A 2 15.04 4.31 -15.94
N ARG A 3 15.68 5.48 -15.86
CA ARG A 3 16.84 5.81 -16.71
C ARG A 3 17.98 4.79 -16.59
N LEU A 4 18.24 4.29 -15.38
CA LEU A 4 19.25 3.25 -15.16
C LEU A 4 18.83 1.94 -15.83
N ALA A 5 17.59 1.49 -15.65
CA ALA A 5 17.07 0.28 -16.29
C ALA A 5 17.15 0.35 -17.83
N ASN A 6 16.83 1.51 -18.40
CA ASN A 6 16.89 1.74 -19.85
C ASN A 6 18.32 1.83 -20.40
N LEU A 7 19.31 2.18 -19.58
CA LEU A 7 20.72 2.26 -20.00
C LEU A 7 21.49 0.96 -19.76
N ALA A 8 21.18 0.24 -18.68
CA ALA A 8 21.98 -0.87 -18.18
C ALA A 8 21.45 -2.26 -18.58
N THR A 9 20.40 -2.34 -19.40
CA THR A 9 19.83 -3.61 -19.86
C THR A 9 19.85 -3.70 -21.38
N LYS A 10 20.07 -4.92 -21.90
CA LYS A 10 20.00 -5.22 -23.34
C LYS A 10 18.66 -4.77 -23.94
N ALA A 11 17.55 -5.15 -23.31
CA ALA A 11 16.21 -4.74 -23.72
C ALA A 11 16.07 -3.21 -23.83
N GLY A 12 16.54 -2.47 -22.82
CA GLY A 12 16.48 -1.01 -22.83
C GLY A 12 17.29 -0.35 -23.95
N ILE A 13 18.49 -0.86 -24.25
CA ILE A 13 19.36 -0.31 -25.30
C ILE A 13 18.95 -0.76 -26.72
N GLU A 14 18.28 -1.90 -26.87
CA GLU A 14 17.79 -2.43 -28.15
C GLU A 14 16.39 -1.89 -28.53
N GLY A 15 15.77 -1.08 -27.68
CA GLY A 15 14.55 -0.33 -28.02
C GLY A 15 13.33 -0.66 -27.15
N ASP A 16 13.36 -1.76 -26.40
CA ASP A 16 12.30 -2.18 -25.48
C ASP A 16 12.41 -1.43 -24.14
N LYS A 17 12.14 -0.13 -24.18
CA LYS A 17 12.27 0.74 -23.00
C LYS A 17 11.27 0.38 -21.91
N PHE A 18 11.78 0.28 -20.69
CA PHE A 18 11.00 0.19 -19.47
C PHE A 18 10.35 1.54 -19.15
N ARG A 19 9.09 1.47 -18.71
CA ARG A 19 8.38 2.57 -18.06
C ARG A 19 7.99 2.14 -16.64
N ILE A 20 8.39 2.93 -15.65
CA ILE A 20 8.12 2.66 -14.24
C ILE A 20 6.94 3.51 -13.80
N HIS A 21 5.86 2.83 -13.44
CA HIS A 21 4.70 3.45 -12.83
C HIS A 21 4.82 3.35 -11.31
N ALA A 22 5.02 4.48 -10.64
CA ALA A 22 5.03 4.56 -9.18
C ALA A 22 3.90 5.50 -8.70
N PRO A 23 2.63 5.19 -8.99
CA PRO A 23 1.50 6.13 -8.82
C PRO A 23 1.29 6.56 -7.36
N LEU A 24 1.72 5.73 -6.41
CA LEU A 24 1.53 5.99 -4.98
C LEU A 24 2.74 6.71 -4.34
N VAL A 25 3.86 6.91 -5.04
CA VAL A 25 5.14 7.30 -4.40
C VAL A 25 5.13 8.70 -3.77
N LYS A 26 4.23 9.58 -4.21
CA LYS A 26 4.04 10.93 -3.65
C LYS A 26 2.82 11.04 -2.75
N LEU A 27 2.03 9.99 -2.65
CA LEU A 27 0.79 9.99 -1.87
C LEU A 27 1.09 9.72 -0.40
N SER A 28 0.42 10.46 0.48
CA SER A 28 0.36 10.07 1.90
C SER A 28 -0.45 8.78 2.06
N LYS A 29 -0.37 8.13 3.23
CA LYS A 29 -1.19 6.95 3.51
C LYS A 29 -2.70 7.26 3.43
N ALA A 30 -3.10 8.46 3.84
CA ALA A 30 -4.49 8.92 3.75
C ALA A 30 -4.92 9.12 2.29
N ASP A 31 -4.05 9.70 1.45
CA ASP A 31 -4.32 9.84 0.01
C ASP A 31 -4.46 8.47 -0.67
N ILE A 32 -3.57 7.52 -0.34
CA ILE A 32 -3.67 6.14 -0.85
C ILE A 32 -5.02 5.53 -0.50
N ILE A 33 -5.49 5.74 0.74
CA ILE A 33 -6.78 5.22 1.21
C ILE A 33 -7.94 5.88 0.46
N ARG A 34 -7.96 7.21 0.33
CA ARG A 34 -8.98 7.94 -0.44
C ARG A 34 -9.03 7.44 -1.88
N THR A 35 -7.89 7.39 -2.56
CA THR A 35 -7.81 6.90 -3.94
C THR A 35 -8.29 5.45 -4.06
N GLY A 36 -7.94 4.57 -3.10
CA GLY A 36 -8.44 3.20 -3.12
C GLY A 36 -9.96 3.12 -2.97
N VAL A 37 -10.55 3.90 -2.06
CA VAL A 37 -12.01 3.98 -1.89
C VAL A 37 -12.69 4.51 -3.15
N GLU A 38 -12.16 5.58 -3.75
CA GLU A 38 -12.67 6.14 -5.02
C GLU A 38 -12.64 5.12 -6.17
N LEU A 39 -11.64 4.24 -6.18
CA LEU A 39 -11.49 3.16 -7.15
C LEU A 39 -12.29 1.89 -6.78
N GLY A 40 -13.03 1.89 -5.66
CA GLY A 40 -13.84 0.75 -5.23
C GLY A 40 -13.05 -0.40 -4.59
N VAL A 41 -11.86 -0.14 -4.05
CA VAL A 41 -11.06 -1.15 -3.35
C VAL A 41 -11.74 -1.55 -2.04
N ASP A 42 -12.00 -2.86 -1.89
CA ASP A 42 -12.42 -3.42 -0.60
C ASP A 42 -11.20 -3.61 0.32
N TYR A 43 -11.03 -2.65 1.24
CA TYR A 43 -9.93 -2.68 2.20
C TYR A 43 -10.05 -3.80 3.24
N ALA A 44 -11.21 -4.43 3.42
CA ALA A 44 -11.39 -5.56 4.33
C ALA A 44 -10.66 -6.82 3.84
N MET A 45 -10.43 -6.91 2.52
CA MET A 45 -9.69 -8.00 1.86
C MET A 45 -8.17 -7.83 1.90
N THR A 46 -7.67 -6.72 2.48
CA THR A 46 -6.24 -6.40 2.48
C THR A 46 -5.61 -6.58 3.86
N ILE A 47 -4.38 -7.07 3.89
CA ILE A 47 -3.57 -7.16 5.11
C ILE A 47 -2.38 -6.23 4.98
N SER A 48 -2.18 -5.38 6.00
CA SER A 48 -0.94 -4.59 6.13
C SER A 48 -0.11 -5.03 7.34
N CYS A 49 -0.72 -5.70 8.32
CA CYS A 49 -0.05 -6.15 9.53
C CYS A 49 1.15 -7.06 9.22
N TYR A 50 2.25 -6.90 9.95
CA TYR A 50 3.42 -7.78 9.84
C TYR A 50 3.25 -9.12 10.57
N GLN A 51 2.33 -9.16 11.54
CA GLN A 51 2.11 -10.32 12.40
C GLN A 51 0.61 -10.53 12.64
N PRO A 52 -0.19 -10.80 11.59
CA PRO A 52 -1.57 -11.17 11.78
C PRO A 52 -1.66 -12.49 12.55
N ASP A 53 -2.74 -12.70 13.30
CA ASP A 53 -3.02 -14.00 13.91
C ASP A 53 -3.44 -15.05 12.86
N ILE A 54 -3.71 -16.27 13.32
CA ILE A 54 -4.14 -17.39 12.45
C ILE A 54 -5.45 -17.07 11.71
N ALA A 55 -6.32 -16.24 12.29
CA ALA A 55 -7.58 -15.81 11.69
C ALA A 55 -7.41 -14.59 10.75
N GLY A 56 -6.19 -14.06 10.61
CA GLY A 56 -5.88 -12.89 9.79
C GLY A 56 -6.11 -11.54 10.49
N SER A 57 -6.41 -11.53 11.79
CA SER A 57 -6.61 -10.30 12.57
C SER A 57 -5.29 -9.58 12.77
N ALA A 58 -5.25 -8.27 12.53
CA ALA A 58 -4.07 -7.45 12.66
C ALA A 58 -3.64 -7.29 14.13
N CYS A 59 -2.34 -7.42 14.42
CA CYS A 59 -1.80 -7.34 15.78
C CYS A 59 -2.06 -6.01 16.51
N GLY A 60 -2.29 -4.91 15.79
CA GLY A 60 -2.53 -3.58 16.36
C GLY A 60 -1.29 -2.90 16.97
N LEU A 61 -0.13 -3.56 16.99
CA LEU A 61 1.07 -3.07 17.70
C LEU A 61 2.26 -2.74 16.79
N CYS A 62 2.36 -3.39 15.62
CA CYS A 62 3.44 -3.11 14.67
C CYS A 62 3.25 -1.76 13.97
N ASP A 63 4.33 -1.21 13.43
CA ASP A 63 4.30 0.10 12.77
C ASP A 63 3.34 0.15 11.59
N SER A 64 3.22 -0.94 10.82
CA SER A 64 2.25 -1.01 9.74
C SER A 64 0.80 -0.90 10.22
N CYS A 65 0.48 -1.48 11.39
CA CYS A 65 -0.85 -1.33 12.00
C CYS A 65 -1.11 0.12 12.43
N ARG A 66 -0.10 0.78 13.03
CA ARG A 66 -0.20 2.19 13.44
C ARG A 66 -0.40 3.11 12.22
N LEU A 67 0.44 2.95 11.20
CA LEU A 67 0.36 3.72 9.95
C LEU A 67 -0.96 3.52 9.23
N ARG A 68 -1.44 2.27 9.17
CA ARG A 68 -2.74 1.96 8.56
C ARG A 68 -3.88 2.66 9.30
N ARG A 69 -3.95 2.50 10.63
CA ARG A 69 -5.00 3.09 11.46
C ARG A 69 -5.01 4.62 11.33
N ALA A 70 -3.85 5.26 11.52
CA ALA A 70 -3.71 6.70 11.37
C ALA A 70 -4.06 7.17 9.95
N GLY A 71 -3.75 6.36 8.94
CA GLY A 71 -4.12 6.63 7.55
C GLY A 71 -5.63 6.66 7.34
N PHE A 72 -6.38 5.68 7.86
CA PHE A 72 -7.85 5.63 7.77
C PHE A 72 -8.50 6.79 8.53
N GLU A 73 -8.02 7.04 9.75
CA GLU A 73 -8.47 8.17 10.57
C GLU A 73 -8.27 9.51 9.85
N THR A 74 -7.05 9.76 9.33
CA THR A 74 -6.74 10.98 8.57
C THR A 74 -7.49 11.07 7.25
N ALA A 75 -7.83 9.92 6.64
CA ALA A 75 -8.63 9.88 5.42
C ALA A 75 -10.11 10.20 5.67
N GLY A 76 -10.58 10.16 6.92
CA GLY A 76 -12.01 10.26 7.25
C GLY A 76 -12.81 9.03 6.78
N VAL A 77 -12.14 7.89 6.59
CA VAL A 77 -12.72 6.64 6.10
C VAL A 77 -12.75 5.63 7.25
N PRO A 78 -13.88 4.95 7.51
CA PRO A 78 -13.92 3.88 8.51
C PRO A 78 -12.88 2.79 8.21
N ASP A 79 -12.05 2.45 9.20
CA ASP A 79 -11.07 1.38 9.07
C ASP A 79 -11.76 0.00 9.16
N PRO A 80 -11.80 -0.82 8.09
CA PRO A 80 -12.42 -2.13 8.12
C PRO A 80 -11.51 -3.21 8.76
N THR A 81 -10.32 -2.84 9.24
CA THR A 81 -9.33 -3.78 9.76
C THR A 81 -9.84 -4.46 11.03
N ARG A 82 -9.88 -5.80 10.99
CA ARG A 82 -10.10 -6.63 12.19
C ARG A 82 -8.80 -6.67 12.98
N TYR A 83 -8.81 -6.11 14.18
CA TYR A 83 -7.68 -6.18 15.11
C TYR A 83 -7.91 -7.28 16.14
N VAL A 84 -6.83 -7.92 16.61
CA VAL A 84 -6.93 -8.86 17.74
C VAL A 84 -7.54 -8.16 18.95
N SER A 85 -8.58 -8.76 19.50
CA SER A 85 -9.13 -8.41 20.81
C SER A 85 -8.12 -8.82 21.89
N ARG A 86 -7.77 -7.86 22.75
CA ARG A 86 -6.98 -8.14 23.96
C ARG A 86 -7.88 -8.71 25.05
#